data_AF-A0A2W4MS91-F1
#
_entry.id   AF-A0A2W4MS91-F1
#
_cell.length_a   1.000
_cell.length_b   1.000
_cell.length_c   1.000
_cell.angle_alpha   90.00
_cell.angle_beta   90.00
_cell.angle_gamma   90.00
#
_symmetry.space_group_name_H-M   'P 1'
#
loop_
_entity.id
_entity.type
_entity.pdbx_description
1 polymer ?
#
loop_
_entity_poly.entity_id
_entity_poly.type
_entity_poly.pdbx_seq_one_letter_code
_entity_poly.pdbx_strand_id
1 'polypeptide(L)'
;MRVEAALAPVPAPRPGEVPAPAPRLPWPQQFWLLLRLQYTDYRASAPFLLLFGLAMPLGLFWILHQYAGPQAIWLLAGNLVLAVSYGSVSFAIGRAGWLRVNGEMDFYGSLPVHRSAFVASLFVLGLLSALPGVLGSLLAGHWLLGLPLSRLAAVLPLALLVAATLTVVGTAVGSFARSLAEVTGALVLWLVAAATLGVGRLDWRRD
;
A
#
# COMPACT_ATOMS: atom_id res chain seq x y z
N MET A 1 5.45 14.26 -35.76
CA MET A 1 6.87 14.51 -36.06
C MET A 1 7.32 15.78 -35.35
N ARG A 2 7.93 15.69 -34.16
CA ARG A 2 8.70 16.74 -33.45
C ARG A 2 9.16 16.16 -32.11
N VAL A 3 10.05 15.16 -32.17
CA VAL A 3 10.69 14.57 -30.97
C VAL A 3 12.23 14.67 -31.05
N GLU A 4 12.79 15.06 -32.19
CA GLU A 4 14.25 15.10 -32.39
C GLU A 4 14.96 16.35 -31.84
N ALA A 5 14.22 17.41 -31.46
CA ALA A 5 14.83 18.68 -31.05
C ALA A 5 15.32 18.72 -29.58
N ALA A 6 15.13 17.67 -28.79
CA ALA A 6 15.40 17.67 -27.35
C ALA A 6 16.69 16.91 -26.92
N LEU A 7 17.44 16.34 -27.86
CA LEU A 7 18.68 15.60 -27.59
C LEU A 7 19.94 16.40 -28.00
N ALA A 8 19.96 17.70 -27.71
CA ALA A 8 21.23 18.42 -27.76
C ALA A 8 22.16 17.82 -26.69
N PRO A 9 23.38 17.37 -27.04
CA PRO A 9 24.30 16.81 -26.07
C PRO A 9 24.58 17.86 -25.00
N VAL A 10 24.32 17.51 -23.74
CA VAL A 10 24.67 18.36 -22.59
C VAL A 10 26.18 18.59 -22.69
N PRO A 11 26.65 19.84 -22.84
CA PRO A 11 28.07 20.11 -22.99
C PRO A 11 28.81 19.56 -21.77
N ALA A 12 29.89 18.82 -22.02
CA ALA A 12 30.68 18.22 -20.97
C ALA A 12 31.14 19.33 -19.98
N PRO A 13 31.01 19.10 -18.66
CA PRO A 13 31.42 20.08 -17.67
C PRO A 13 32.91 20.39 -17.83
N ARG A 14 33.28 21.67 -17.75
CA ARG A 14 34.68 22.07 -17.91
C ARG A 14 35.51 21.49 -16.75
N PRO A 15 36.78 21.13 -16.98
CA PRO A 15 37.66 20.69 -15.90
C PRO A 15 37.72 21.76 -14.80
N GLY A 16 37.23 21.44 -13.60
CA GLY A 16 37.18 22.34 -12.44
C GLY A 16 35.84 23.06 -12.20
N GLU A 17 34.85 22.89 -13.07
CA GLU A 17 33.50 23.43 -12.87
C GLU A 17 32.72 22.50 -11.94
N VAL A 18 32.57 22.88 -10.67
CA VAL A 18 31.61 22.21 -9.77
C VAL A 18 30.21 22.55 -10.28
N PRO A 19 29.40 21.56 -10.71
CA PRO A 19 28.04 21.84 -11.16
C PRO A 19 27.30 22.63 -10.09
N ALA A 20 26.73 23.77 -10.46
CA ALA A 20 25.90 24.54 -9.52
C ALA A 20 24.81 23.61 -8.96
N PRO A 21 24.56 23.62 -7.63
CA PRO A 21 23.55 22.77 -7.05
C PRO A 21 22.22 23.06 -7.75
N ALA A 22 21.61 22.03 -8.33
CA ALA A 22 20.36 22.17 -9.04
C ALA A 22 19.33 22.85 -8.12
N PRO A 23 18.54 23.82 -8.65
CA PRO A 23 17.54 24.52 -7.84
C PRO A 23 16.58 23.50 -7.24
N ARG A 24 16.45 23.50 -5.91
CA ARG A 24 15.51 22.62 -5.22
C ARG A 24 14.10 23.05 -5.58
N LEU A 25 13.36 22.14 -6.22
CA LEU A 25 11.94 22.36 -6.49
C LEU A 25 11.17 22.54 -5.18
N PRO A 26 10.08 23.32 -5.16
CA PRO A 26 9.23 23.43 -3.99
C PRO A 26 8.60 22.07 -3.63
N TRP A 27 8.32 21.86 -2.35
CA TRP A 27 7.84 20.59 -1.81
C TRP A 27 6.65 19.95 -2.56
N PRO A 28 5.58 20.68 -2.94
CA PRO A 28 4.44 20.09 -3.64
C PRO A 28 4.79 19.53 -5.03
N GLN A 29 5.71 20.21 -5.74
CA GLN A 29 6.18 19.74 -7.04
C GLN A 29 7.04 18.49 -6.88
N GLN A 30 7.91 18.44 -5.87
CA GLN A 30 8.67 17.23 -5.55
C GLN A 30 7.75 16.06 -5.19
N PHE A 31 6.77 16.29 -4.32
CA PHE A 31 5.78 15.28 -3.95
C PHE A 31 5.04 14.75 -5.18
N TRP A 32 4.56 15.62 -6.07
CA TRP A 32 3.83 15.21 -7.26
C TRP A 32 4.69 14.42 -8.25
N LEU A 33 5.96 14.82 -8.42
CA LEU A 33 6.92 14.10 -9.25
C LEU A 33 7.22 12.72 -8.68
N LEU A 34 7.50 12.63 -7.37
CA LEU A 34 7.75 11.36 -6.69
C LEU A 34 6.51 10.45 -6.72
N LEU A 35 5.32 11.00 -6.52
CA LEU A 35 4.07 10.25 -6.61
C LEU A 35 3.87 9.68 -8.03
N ARG A 36 4.10 10.49 -9.06
CA ARG A 36 4.02 10.03 -10.46
C ARG A 36 5.04 8.95 -10.77
N LEU A 37 6.27 9.12 -10.29
CA LEU A 37 7.35 8.15 -10.48
C LEU A 37 6.97 6.82 -9.81
N GLN A 38 6.63 6.86 -8.53
CA GLN A 38 6.24 5.66 -7.79
C GLN A 38 4.96 5.02 -8.33
N TYR A 39 4.00 5.80 -8.81
CA TYR A 39 2.79 5.28 -9.47
C TYR A 39 3.11 4.59 -10.81
N THR A 40 4.10 5.10 -11.55
CA THR A 40 4.55 4.52 -12.82
C THR A 40 5.23 3.18 -12.61
N ASP A 41 5.98 3.02 -11.52
CA ASP A 41 6.51 1.72 -11.10
C ASP A 41 5.37 0.81 -10.64
N TYR A 42 4.47 1.35 -9.81
CA TYR A 42 3.34 0.61 -9.26
C TYR A 42 2.44 0.01 -10.33
N ARG A 43 2.15 0.73 -11.42
CA ARG A 43 1.21 0.30 -12.48
C ARG A 43 1.53 -1.07 -13.07
N ALA A 44 2.81 -1.47 -13.10
CA ALA A 44 3.23 -2.77 -13.62
C ALA A 44 2.78 -3.91 -12.69
N SER A 45 2.84 -3.67 -11.38
CA SER A 45 2.41 -4.60 -10.33
C SER A 45 0.95 -4.40 -9.87
N ALA A 46 0.34 -3.28 -10.24
CA ALA A 46 -0.97 -2.86 -9.73
C ALA A 46 -2.07 -3.88 -10.02
N PRO A 47 -2.22 -4.47 -11.21
CA PRO A 47 -3.29 -5.45 -11.45
C PRO A 47 -3.21 -6.63 -10.48
N PHE A 48 -2.01 -7.13 -10.20
CA PHE A 48 -1.80 -8.23 -9.27
C PHE A 48 -2.13 -7.82 -7.84
N LEU A 49 -1.59 -6.68 -7.38
CA LEU A 49 -1.84 -6.18 -6.03
C LEU A 49 -3.31 -5.84 -5.79
N LEU A 50 -3.99 -5.25 -6.78
CA LEU A 50 -5.42 -4.93 -6.71
C LEU A 50 -6.27 -6.21 -6.75
N LEU A 51 -5.92 -7.17 -7.63
CA LEU A 51 -6.64 -8.43 -7.75
C LEU A 51 -6.56 -9.23 -6.45
N PHE A 52 -5.36 -9.46 -5.92
CA PHE A 52 -5.19 -10.20 -4.66
C PHE A 52 -5.69 -9.40 -3.46
N GLY A 53 -5.48 -8.07 -3.46
CA GLY A 53 -5.98 -7.16 -2.44
C GLY A 53 -7.50 -7.14 -2.31
N LEU A 54 -8.21 -7.44 -3.39
CA LEU A 54 -9.67 -7.58 -3.42
C LEU A 54 -10.12 -9.03 -3.21
N ALA A 55 -9.52 -9.98 -3.93
CA ALA A 55 -9.94 -11.36 -3.97
C ALA A 55 -9.75 -12.08 -2.63
N MET A 56 -8.65 -11.80 -1.92
CA MET A 56 -8.40 -12.40 -0.60
C MET A 56 -9.47 -12.05 0.45
N PRO A 57 -9.73 -10.76 0.75
CA PRO A 57 -10.77 -10.41 1.71
C PRO A 57 -12.16 -10.86 1.25
N LEU A 58 -12.51 -10.64 -0.03
CA LEU A 58 -13.83 -11.03 -0.52
C LEU A 58 -14.05 -12.55 -0.51
N GLY A 59 -13.05 -13.33 -0.92
CA GLY A 59 -13.12 -14.78 -0.91
C GLY A 59 -13.32 -15.31 0.52
N LEU A 60 -12.54 -14.79 1.47
CA LEU A 60 -12.68 -15.16 2.88
C LEU A 60 -14.04 -14.75 3.45
N PHE A 61 -14.49 -13.53 3.17
CA PHE A 61 -15.80 -13.04 3.59
C PHE A 61 -16.93 -13.91 3.05
N TRP A 62 -16.88 -14.25 1.76
CA TRP A 62 -17.86 -15.11 1.13
C TRP A 62 -17.93 -16.47 1.80
N ILE A 63 -16.78 -17.15 1.97
CA ILE A 63 -16.71 -18.47 2.60
C ILE A 63 -17.28 -18.40 4.02
N LEU A 64 -16.83 -17.46 4.84
CA LEU A 64 -17.29 -17.34 6.23
C LEU A 64 -18.77 -16.99 6.33
N HIS A 65 -19.31 -16.21 5.39
CA HIS A 65 -20.73 -15.87 5.36
C HIS A 65 -21.61 -17.11 5.14
N GLN A 66 -21.18 -18.07 4.31
CA GLN A 66 -21.90 -19.33 4.10
C GLN A 66 -22.07 -20.14 5.39
N TYR A 67 -21.12 -20.05 6.32
CA TYR A 67 -21.17 -20.79 7.60
C TYR A 67 -21.80 -20.00 8.75
N ALA A 68 -21.63 -18.68 8.79
CA ALA A 68 -22.07 -17.85 9.91
C ALA A 68 -23.56 -17.45 9.84
N GLY A 69 -24.19 -17.59 8.67
CA GLY A 69 -25.60 -17.24 8.45
C GLY A 69 -25.85 -15.73 8.28
N PRO A 70 -27.12 -15.34 8.01
CA PRO A 70 -27.48 -13.99 7.53
C PRO A 70 -27.34 -12.86 8.57
N GLN A 71 -27.17 -13.18 9.86
CA GLN A 71 -27.07 -12.17 10.92
C GLN A 71 -25.63 -11.78 11.28
N ALA A 72 -24.62 -12.28 10.56
CA ALA A 72 -23.21 -12.14 10.90
C ALA A 72 -22.60 -10.76 10.57
N ILE A 73 -23.16 -9.68 11.11
CA ILE A 73 -22.66 -8.30 10.88
C ILE A 73 -21.21 -8.13 11.38
N TRP A 74 -20.83 -8.83 12.45
CA TRP A 74 -19.45 -8.83 12.96
C TRP A 74 -18.44 -9.35 11.95
N LEU A 75 -18.87 -10.22 11.02
CA LEU A 75 -18.03 -10.74 9.96
C LEU A 75 -17.58 -9.64 9.00
N LEU A 76 -18.45 -8.66 8.72
CA LEU A 76 -18.10 -7.52 7.88
C LEU A 76 -17.02 -6.65 8.53
N ALA A 77 -17.11 -6.44 9.85
CA ALA A 77 -16.09 -5.69 10.58
C ALA A 77 -14.72 -6.37 10.50
N GLY A 78 -14.67 -7.68 10.74
CA GLY A 78 -13.44 -8.47 10.59
C GLY A 78 -12.89 -8.44 9.16
N ASN A 79 -13.76 -8.57 8.17
CA ASN A 79 -13.36 -8.49 6.76
C ASN A 79 -12.82 -7.11 6.37
N LEU A 80 -13.42 -6.03 6.84
CA LEU A 80 -12.92 -4.67 6.59
C LEU A 80 -11.53 -4.46 7.19
N VAL A 81 -11.29 -4.94 8.42
CA VAL A 81 -9.96 -4.90 9.03
C VAL A 81 -8.96 -5.69 8.18
N LEU A 82 -9.34 -6.88 7.73
CA LEU A 82 -8.48 -7.71 6.89
C LEU A 82 -8.19 -7.07 5.53
N ALA A 83 -9.20 -6.50 4.87
CA ALA A 83 -9.07 -5.82 3.58
C ALA A 83 -8.14 -4.59 3.67
N VAL A 84 -8.34 -3.73 4.68
CA VAL A 84 -7.48 -2.58 4.94
C VAL A 84 -6.05 -3.02 5.22
N SER A 85 -5.89 -3.99 6.12
CA SER A 85 -4.57 -4.43 6.58
C SER A 85 -3.79 -5.08 5.45
N TYR A 86 -4.41 -6.01 4.74
CA TYR A 86 -3.76 -6.71 3.66
C TYR A 86 -3.34 -5.77 2.52
N GLY A 87 -4.24 -4.88 2.06
CA GLY A 87 -3.93 -3.97 0.96
C GLY A 87 -2.83 -2.94 1.27
N SER A 88 -2.86 -2.35 2.47
CA SER A 88 -1.87 -1.34 2.88
C SER A 88 -0.52 -1.94 3.27
N VAL A 89 -0.52 -2.96 4.14
CA VAL A 89 0.71 -3.61 4.60
C VAL A 89 1.42 -4.32 3.46
N SER A 90 0.69 -5.02 2.59
CA SER A 90 1.33 -5.78 1.52
C SER A 90 2.01 -4.90 0.49
N PHE A 91 1.37 -3.79 0.13
CA PHE A 91 1.98 -2.76 -0.70
C PHE A 91 3.21 -2.16 -0.02
N ALA A 92 3.08 -1.78 1.25
CA ALA A 92 4.14 -1.09 1.98
C ALA A 92 5.40 -1.96 2.17
N ILE A 93 5.23 -3.23 2.58
CA ILE A 93 6.31 -4.21 2.71
C ILE A 93 6.94 -4.47 1.34
N GLY A 94 6.11 -4.73 0.32
CA GLY A 94 6.57 -5.00 -1.04
C GLY A 94 7.40 -3.86 -1.61
N ARG A 95 6.91 -2.62 -1.48
CA ARG A 95 7.60 -1.44 -2.02
C ARG A 95 8.87 -1.10 -1.24
N ALA A 96 8.82 -1.07 0.09
CA ALA A 96 10.01 -0.78 0.89
C ALA A 96 11.07 -1.87 0.73
N GLY A 97 10.67 -3.14 0.68
CA GLY A 97 11.57 -4.25 0.40
C GLY A 97 12.21 -4.16 -0.98
N TRP A 98 11.43 -3.85 -2.01
CA TRP A 98 11.95 -3.64 -3.37
C TRP A 98 12.96 -2.49 -3.43
N LEU A 99 12.62 -1.35 -2.81
CA LEU A 99 13.50 -0.18 -2.76
C LEU A 99 14.83 -0.50 -2.05
N ARG A 100 14.77 -1.32 -1.00
CA ARG A 100 15.93 -1.73 -0.24
C ARG A 100 16.82 -2.70 -1.02
N VAL A 101 16.23 -3.76 -1.57
CA VAL A 101 16.94 -4.84 -2.26
C VAL A 101 17.61 -4.35 -3.55
N ASN A 102 16.97 -3.44 -4.29
CA ASN A 102 17.53 -2.89 -5.53
C ASN A 102 18.47 -1.70 -5.32
N GLY A 103 18.77 -1.31 -4.08
CA GLY A 103 19.61 -0.14 -3.78
C GLY A 103 18.98 1.20 -4.15
N GLU A 104 17.69 1.23 -4.51
CA GLU A 104 16.97 2.46 -4.85
C GLU A 104 16.90 3.41 -3.65
N MET A 105 16.90 2.91 -2.40
CA MET A 105 16.96 3.76 -1.21
C MET A 105 18.22 4.63 -1.16
N ASP A 106 19.38 4.10 -1.54
CA ASP A 106 20.64 4.83 -1.56
C ASP A 106 20.65 5.86 -2.71
N PHE A 107 20.05 5.47 -3.85
CA PHE A 107 19.83 6.38 -4.97
C PHE A 107 18.93 7.58 -4.59
N TYR A 108 17.76 7.33 -3.98
CA TYR A 108 16.89 8.41 -3.50
C TYR A 108 17.51 9.24 -2.37
N GLY A 109 18.40 8.63 -1.57
CA GLY A 109 19.19 9.33 -0.56
C GLY A 109 20.23 10.30 -1.15
N SER A 110 20.74 10.01 -2.35
CA SER A 110 21.67 10.89 -3.06
C SER A 110 20.98 12.05 -3.79
N LEU A 111 19.70 11.91 -4.09
CA LEU A 111 18.92 12.94 -4.78
C LEU A 111 18.58 14.12 -3.83
N PRO A 112 18.55 15.36 -4.32
CA PRO A 112 18.20 16.55 -3.53
C PRO A 112 16.67 16.66 -3.31
N VAL A 113 16.05 15.56 -2.87
CA VAL A 113 14.61 15.45 -2.61
C VAL A 113 14.30 15.48 -1.11
N HIS A 114 13.17 16.10 -0.76
CA HIS A 114 12.68 16.09 0.61
C HIS A 114 12.20 14.69 1.00
N ARG A 115 12.79 14.13 2.07
CA ARG A 115 12.38 12.83 2.64
C ARG A 115 10.89 12.79 2.98
N SER A 116 10.34 13.90 3.46
CA SER A 116 8.90 14.01 3.77
C SER A 116 8.01 13.90 2.53
N ALA A 117 8.44 14.43 1.37
CA ALA A 117 7.70 14.32 0.12
C ALA A 117 7.67 12.87 -0.37
N PHE A 118 8.79 12.16 -0.26
CA PHE A 118 8.91 10.74 -0.62
C PHE A 118 8.03 9.84 0.26
N VAL A 119 8.07 10.08 1.58
CA VAL A 119 7.22 9.35 2.54
C VAL A 119 5.75 9.64 2.27
N ALA A 120 5.37 10.91 2.03
CA ALA A 120 4.00 11.28 1.70
C ALA A 120 3.49 10.59 0.42
N SER A 121 4.33 10.43 -0.61
CA SER A 121 3.91 9.71 -1.82
C SER A 121 3.72 8.21 -1.58
N LEU A 122 4.54 7.58 -0.72
CA LEU A 122 4.33 6.20 -0.27
C LEU A 122 3.00 6.06 0.50
N PHE A 123 2.68 7.01 1.37
CA PHE A 123 1.40 7.05 2.08
C PHE A 123 0.22 7.05 1.10
N VAL A 124 0.23 7.95 0.13
CA VAL A 124 -0.88 8.05 -0.85
C VAL A 124 -1.03 6.76 -1.63
N LEU A 125 0.07 6.12 -2.06
CA LEU A 125 -0.01 4.85 -2.76
C LEU A 125 -0.51 3.70 -1.87
N GLY A 126 -0.10 3.67 -0.60
CA GLY A 126 -0.62 2.68 0.36
C GLY A 126 -2.11 2.86 0.66
N LEU A 127 -2.62 4.09 0.63
CA LEU A 127 -4.07 4.34 0.68
C LEU A 127 -4.76 3.84 -0.59
N LEU A 128 -4.19 4.14 -1.76
CA LEU A 128 -4.74 3.70 -3.04
C LEU A 128 -4.76 2.18 -3.17
N SER A 129 -3.79 1.47 -2.58
CA SER A 129 -3.76 0.00 -2.60
C SER A 129 -4.79 -0.64 -1.68
N ALA A 130 -5.17 0.02 -0.58
CA ALA A 130 -6.21 -0.47 0.34
C ALA A 130 -7.65 -0.21 -0.17
N LEU A 131 -7.86 0.86 -0.95
CA LEU A 131 -9.17 1.23 -1.49
C LEU A 131 -9.97 0.10 -2.15
N PRO A 132 -9.44 -0.69 -3.10
CA PRO A 132 -10.22 -1.74 -3.76
C PRO A 132 -10.79 -2.76 -2.77
N GLY A 133 -9.96 -3.25 -1.84
CA GLY A 133 -10.39 -4.23 -0.84
C GLY A 133 -11.45 -3.68 0.09
N VAL A 134 -11.31 -2.42 0.52
CA VAL A 134 -12.30 -1.74 1.36
C VAL A 134 -13.61 -1.55 0.61
N LEU A 135 -13.57 -0.97 -0.59
CA LEU A 135 -14.76 -0.74 -1.41
C LEU A 135 -15.47 -2.04 -1.76
N GLY A 136 -14.72 -3.06 -2.16
CA GLY A 136 -15.25 -4.40 -2.40
C GLY A 136 -15.94 -4.96 -1.17
N SER A 137 -15.32 -4.84 0.00
CA SER A 137 -15.88 -5.32 1.26
C SER A 137 -17.16 -4.58 1.67
N LEU A 138 -17.22 -3.26 1.47
CA LEU A 138 -18.44 -2.47 1.73
C LEU A 138 -19.57 -2.85 0.76
N LEU A 139 -19.26 -3.04 -0.52
CA LEU A 139 -20.23 -3.51 -1.52
C LEU A 139 -20.73 -4.92 -1.21
N ALA A 140 -19.83 -5.82 -0.83
CA ALA A 140 -20.20 -7.17 -0.40
C ALA A 140 -21.07 -7.15 0.86
N GLY A 141 -20.76 -6.28 1.84
CA GLY A 141 -21.59 -6.08 3.01
C GLY A 141 -23.00 -5.56 2.68
N HIS A 142 -23.12 -4.65 1.71
CA HIS A 142 -24.41 -4.19 1.22
C HIS A 142 -25.22 -5.31 0.55
N TRP A 143 -24.61 -6.08 -0.35
CA TRP A 143 -25.30 -7.12 -1.11
C TRP A 143 -25.63 -8.38 -0.29
N LEU A 144 -24.73 -8.81 0.60
CA LEU A 144 -24.89 -10.04 1.37
C LEU A 144 -25.66 -9.84 2.68
N LEU A 145 -25.47 -8.69 3.34
CA LEU A 145 -26.07 -8.41 4.66
C LEU A 145 -27.20 -7.37 4.60
N GLY A 146 -27.50 -6.81 3.42
CA GLY A 146 -28.57 -5.82 3.24
C GLY A 146 -28.33 -4.48 3.94
N LEU A 147 -27.08 -4.16 4.28
CA LEU A 147 -26.74 -2.96 5.05
C LEU A 147 -26.80 -1.70 4.17
N PRO A 148 -27.33 -0.56 4.69
CA PRO A 148 -27.41 0.67 3.90
C PRO A 148 -26.02 1.28 3.66
N LEU A 149 -25.72 1.62 2.41
CA LEU A 149 -24.43 2.19 1.99
C LEU A 149 -24.09 3.51 2.70
N SER A 150 -25.09 4.30 3.10
CA SER A 150 -24.88 5.56 3.82
C SER A 150 -24.17 5.36 5.16
N ARG A 151 -24.48 4.27 5.89
CA ARG A 151 -23.80 3.93 7.15
C ARG A 151 -22.42 3.35 6.91
N LEU A 152 -22.28 2.54 5.85
CA LEU A 152 -21.02 1.93 5.45
C LEU A 152 -19.99 2.97 4.97
N ALA A 153 -20.43 4.01 4.27
CA ALA A 153 -19.58 5.10 3.81
C ALA A 153 -18.90 5.87 4.95
N ALA A 154 -19.54 5.95 6.13
CA ALA A 154 -18.94 6.56 7.31
C ALA A 154 -17.70 5.82 7.84
N VAL A 155 -17.53 4.54 7.48
CA VAL A 155 -16.38 3.71 7.87
C VAL A 155 -15.16 3.98 6.98
N LEU A 156 -15.36 4.49 5.76
CA LEU A 156 -14.30 4.74 4.80
C LEU A 156 -13.17 5.65 5.31
N PRO A 157 -13.43 6.83 5.92
CA PRO A 157 -12.34 7.67 6.44
C PRO A 157 -11.54 6.99 7.54
N LEU A 158 -12.19 6.20 8.42
CA LEU A 158 -11.51 5.44 9.46
C LEU A 158 -10.64 4.33 8.85
N ALA A 159 -11.16 3.61 7.86
CA ALA A 159 -10.42 2.59 7.12
C ALA A 159 -9.18 3.16 6.43
N LEU A 160 -9.28 4.35 5.84
CA LEU A 160 -8.15 5.04 5.22
C LEU A 160 -7.12 5.51 6.24
N LEU A 161 -7.55 5.96 7.41
CA LEU A 161 -6.63 6.35 8.49
C LEU A 161 -5.85 5.14 9.01
N VAL A 162 -6.51 3.99 9.16
CA VAL A 162 -5.86 2.72 9.51
C VAL A 162 -4.90 2.26 8.40
N ALA A 163 -5.29 2.38 7.13
CA ALA A 163 -4.40 2.09 6.00
C ALA A 163 -3.13 2.96 6.06
N ALA A 164 -3.28 4.24 6.42
CA ALA A 164 -2.15 5.16 6.56
C ALA A 164 -1.17 4.68 7.65
N THR A 165 -1.67 4.35 8.84
CA THR A 165 -0.79 3.90 9.95
C THR A 165 -0.12 2.56 9.64
N LEU A 166 -0.86 1.63 9.03
CA LEU A 166 -0.32 0.33 8.62
C LEU A 166 0.70 0.44 7.49
N THR A 167 0.59 1.44 6.62
CA THR A 167 1.60 1.73 5.61
C THR A 167 2.94 2.09 6.25
N VAL A 168 2.94 2.85 7.36
CA VAL A 168 4.18 3.15 8.11
C VAL A 168 4.79 1.89 8.70
N VAL A 169 3.96 1.05 9.31
CA VAL A 169 4.43 -0.21 9.91
C VAL A 169 5.00 -1.12 8.82
N GLY A 170 4.28 -1.30 7.70
CA GLY A 170 4.73 -2.14 6.60
C GLY A 170 6.00 -1.61 5.92
N THR A 171 6.14 -0.29 5.77
CA THR A 171 7.37 0.30 5.21
C THR A 171 8.56 0.11 6.15
N ALA A 172 8.36 0.25 7.46
CA ALA A 172 9.40 -0.04 8.44
C ALA A 172 9.85 -1.51 8.35
N VAL A 173 8.91 -2.47 8.33
CA VAL A 173 9.24 -3.89 8.18
C VAL A 173 9.95 -4.17 6.85
N GLY A 174 9.44 -3.66 5.73
CA GLY A 174 10.03 -3.87 4.42
C GLY A 174 11.43 -3.26 4.28
N SER A 175 11.74 -2.17 5.00
CA SER A 175 13.06 -1.53 4.96
C SER A 175 14.19 -2.41 5.52
N PHE A 176 13.86 -3.42 6.33
CA PHE A 176 14.82 -4.37 6.89
C PHE A 176 15.07 -5.60 6.00
N ALA A 177 14.34 -5.74 4.88
CA ALA A 177 14.48 -6.90 4.00
C ALA A 177 15.88 -6.94 3.34
N ARG A 178 16.50 -8.11 3.36
CA ARG A 178 17.82 -8.37 2.77
C ARG A 178 17.72 -9.12 1.43
N SER A 179 16.59 -9.77 1.17
CA SER A 179 16.32 -10.50 -0.07
C SER A 179 14.86 -10.39 -0.47
N LEU A 180 14.56 -10.59 -1.75
CA LEU A 180 13.18 -10.61 -2.25
C LEU A 180 12.36 -11.77 -1.65
N ALA A 181 13.02 -12.89 -1.29
CA ALA A 181 12.39 -14.00 -0.60
C ALA A 181 11.91 -13.61 0.81
N GLU A 182 12.68 -12.79 1.54
CA GLU A 182 12.26 -12.27 2.85
C GLU A 182 11.07 -11.32 2.74
N VAL A 183 10.98 -10.52 1.67
CA VAL A 183 9.81 -9.66 1.41
C VAL A 183 8.55 -10.50 1.26
N THR A 184 8.61 -11.55 0.43
CA THR A 184 7.48 -12.46 0.22
C THR A 184 7.15 -13.26 1.48
N GLY A 185 8.18 -13.72 2.21
CA GLY A 185 8.02 -14.43 3.48
C GLY A 185 7.38 -13.57 4.58
N ALA A 186 7.74 -12.29 4.67
CA ALA A 186 7.15 -11.35 5.61
C ALA A 186 5.65 -11.13 5.36
N LEU A 187 5.22 -11.10 4.10
CA LEU A 187 3.80 -11.02 3.74
C LEU A 187 3.01 -12.24 4.23
N VAL A 188 3.57 -13.44 4.02
CA VAL A 188 2.96 -14.70 4.45
C VAL A 188 2.91 -14.79 5.98
N LEU A 189 4.01 -14.45 6.67
CA LEU A 189 4.06 -14.43 8.13
C LEU A 189 3.06 -13.42 8.72
N TRP A 190 2.88 -12.25 8.09
CA TRP A 190 1.90 -11.26 8.54
C TRP A 190 0.47 -11.77 8.42
N LEU A 191 0.13 -12.42 7.30
CA LEU A 191 -1.17 -13.07 7.11
C LEU A 191 -1.42 -14.16 8.16
N VAL A 192 -0.42 -14.99 8.42
CA VAL A 192 -0.51 -16.05 9.44
C VAL A 192 -0.65 -15.44 10.84
N ALA A 193 0.11 -14.41 11.17
CA ALA A 193 0.03 -13.73 12.46
C ALA A 193 -1.34 -13.04 12.66
N ALA A 194 -1.88 -12.38 11.63
CA ALA A 194 -3.21 -11.79 11.67
C ALA A 194 -4.30 -12.86 11.88
N ALA A 195 -4.16 -14.01 11.22
CA ALA A 195 -5.07 -15.14 11.39
C ALA A 195 -4.97 -15.76 12.80
N THR A 196 -3.76 -16.02 13.30
CA THR A 196 -3.55 -16.66 14.62
C THR A 196 -3.92 -15.76 15.78
N LEU A 197 -3.65 -14.45 15.70
CA LEU A 197 -4.09 -13.48 16.71
C LEU A 197 -5.61 -13.30 16.72
N GLY A 198 -6.27 -13.47 15.57
CA GLY A 198 -7.73 -13.50 15.47
C GLY A 198 -8.33 -14.76 16.13
N VAL A 199 -7.72 -15.93 15.89
CA VAL A 199 -8.16 -17.21 16.46
C VAL A 199 -7.90 -17.27 17.98
N GLY A 200 -6.74 -16.80 18.45
CA GLY A 200 -6.38 -16.84 19.88
C GLY A 200 -7.23 -15.94 20.78
N ARG A 201 -8.00 -15.01 20.22
CA ARG A 201 -8.95 -14.17 20.96
C ARG A 201 -10.38 -14.70 20.99
N LEU A 202 -10.69 -15.77 20.26
CA LEU A 202 -12.03 -16.37 20.18
C LEU A 202 -12.33 -17.40 21.27
N ASP A 203 -11.38 -17.69 22.17
CA ASP A 203 -11.49 -18.76 23.17
C ASP A 203 -12.02 -18.30 24.56
N TRP A 204 -12.66 -17.14 24.66
CA TRP A 204 -13.01 -16.53 25.96
C TRP A 204 -14.44 -16.73 26.49
N ARG A 205 -15.30 -17.52 25.84
CA ARG A 205 -16.62 -17.89 26.39
C ARG A 205 -17.10 -19.25 25.92
N ARG A 206 -16.54 -20.29 26.52
CA ARG A 206 -17.23 -21.57 26.70
C ARG A 206 -17.11 -21.96 28.16
N ASP A 207 -17.92 -21.29 28.98
CA ASP A 207 -18.45 -21.74 30.27
C ASP A 207 -19.86 -21.15 30.42
#